data_AF-A6VHG1-F1
#
_entry.id   AF-A6VHG1-F1
#
_cell.length_a   1.000
_cell.length_b   1.000
_cell.length_c   1.000
_cell.angle_alpha   90.00
_cell.angle_beta   90.00
_cell.angle_gamma   90.00
#
_symmetry.space_group_name_H-M   'P 1'
#
loop_
_entity.id
_entity.type
_entity.pdbx_description
1 polymer ?
#
loop_
_entity_poly.entity_id
_entity_poly.type
_entity_poly.pdbx_seq_one_letter_code
_entity_poly.pdbx_strand_id
1 'polypeptide(L)'
;MKERGINVGYMKPIESGGVEDTTYAKEELNLSEGIETLNPINLKNPLSPNIAAKVEDFEIDIEKIKESFQKLKENHDYLIVEGAGGVCVPIVTNYLMADLIKDLNLPCVLVARPDLGTINHTILSVEYLRKKGILVKGIIINCINKLEDVPYYEETFKTIEEFADVEIIGIVKNKDDYSIKIEKML
;
A
#
# COMPACT_ATOMS: atom_id res chain seq x y z
N MET A 1 7.87 -5.58 -12.99
CA MET A 1 6.86 -5.22 -14.02
C MET A 1 7.48 -4.45 -15.20
N LYS A 2 8.22 -3.35 -14.97
CA LYS A 2 8.94 -2.62 -16.04
C LYS A 2 9.91 -3.50 -16.86
N GLU A 3 10.63 -4.40 -16.20
CA GLU A 3 11.50 -5.39 -16.88
C GLU A 3 10.73 -6.34 -17.82
N ARG A 4 9.42 -6.50 -17.60
CA ARG A 4 8.51 -7.24 -18.48
C ARG A 4 7.87 -6.35 -19.55
N GLY A 5 8.34 -5.11 -19.72
CA GLY A 5 7.86 -4.16 -20.73
C GLY A 5 6.57 -3.43 -20.41
N ILE A 6 6.05 -3.52 -19.18
CA ILE A 6 4.80 -2.86 -18.77
C ILE A 6 5.09 -1.39 -18.43
N ASN A 7 4.28 -0.47 -18.95
CA ASN A 7 4.30 0.93 -18.51
C ASN A 7 3.64 1.05 -17.12
N VAL A 8 4.48 1.20 -16.09
CA VAL A 8 4.05 1.25 -14.69
C VAL A 8 4.08 2.67 -14.16
N GLY A 9 2.94 3.12 -13.64
CA GLY A 9 2.83 4.34 -12.85
C GLY A 9 2.86 4.06 -11.35
N TYR A 10 3.05 5.12 -10.57
CA TYR A 10 2.97 5.10 -9.11
C TYR A 10 2.11 6.26 -8.62
N MET A 11 1.43 6.05 -7.51
CA MET A 11 0.73 7.10 -6.78
C MET A 11 0.84 6.81 -5.28
N LYS A 12 1.16 7.84 -4.50
CA LYS A 12 0.97 7.85 -3.06
C LYS A 12 -0.07 8.93 -2.74
N PRO A 13 -1.37 8.61 -2.68
CA PRO A 13 -2.43 9.62 -2.61
C PRO A 13 -2.26 10.63 -1.47
N ILE A 14 -1.74 10.14 -0.35
CA ILE A 14 -1.50 10.91 0.86
C ILE A 14 -0.13 10.51 1.41
N GLU A 15 0.70 11.49 1.75
CA GLU A 15 1.97 11.27 2.44
C GLU A 15 2.05 12.24 3.61
N SER A 16 2.50 11.74 4.76
CA SER A 16 2.58 12.47 6.02
C SER A 16 3.97 12.32 6.61
N GLY A 17 4.65 13.44 6.86
CA GLY A 17 6.03 13.43 7.34
C GLY A 17 7.07 13.85 6.31
N GLY A 18 6.65 14.31 5.13
CA GLY A 18 7.54 14.69 4.03
C GLY A 18 7.07 14.12 2.69
N VAL A 19 7.98 14.01 1.72
CA VAL A 19 7.71 13.58 0.33
C VAL A 19 8.76 12.58 -0.19
N GLU A 20 9.56 12.04 0.73
CA GLU A 20 10.72 11.22 0.45
C GLU A 20 10.31 9.90 -0.22
N ASP A 21 9.19 9.29 0.18
CA ASP A 21 8.74 8.02 -0.41
C ASP A 21 8.28 8.23 -1.85
N THR A 22 7.52 9.30 -2.10
CA THR A 22 7.09 9.65 -3.46
C THR A 22 8.27 10.02 -4.35
N THR A 23 9.24 10.77 -3.82
CA THR A 23 10.44 11.16 -4.56
C THR A 23 11.28 9.92 -4.89
N TYR A 24 11.49 9.03 -3.93
CA TYR A 24 12.19 7.76 -4.13
C TYR A 24 11.51 6.91 -5.22
N ALA A 25 10.20 6.71 -5.13
CA ALA A 25 9.45 5.94 -6.14
C ALA A 25 9.52 6.58 -7.53
N LYS A 26 9.42 7.92 -7.61
CA LYS A 26 9.56 8.67 -8.86
C LYS A 26 10.92 8.44 -9.52
N GLU A 27 12.00 8.54 -8.75
CA GLU A 27 13.38 8.35 -9.24
C GLU A 27 13.61 6.90 -9.66
N GLU A 28 13.26 5.94 -8.81
CA GLU A 28 13.43 4.50 -9.05
C GLU A 28 12.64 4.04 -10.30
N LEU A 29 11.42 4.56 -10.47
CA LEU A 29 10.58 4.24 -11.62
C LEU A 29 10.80 5.19 -12.80
N ASN A 30 11.69 6.17 -12.71
CA ASN A 30 11.95 7.18 -13.74
C ASN A 30 10.65 7.79 -14.31
N LEU A 31 9.77 8.24 -13.41
CA LEU A 31 8.46 8.81 -13.73
C LEU A 31 8.58 10.28 -14.16
N SER A 32 7.76 10.67 -15.13
CA SER A 32 7.81 12.01 -15.74
C SER A 32 6.87 13.01 -15.05
N GLU A 33 5.87 12.49 -14.33
CA GLU A 33 4.77 13.21 -13.72
C GLU A 33 5.26 14.06 -12.54
N GLY A 34 4.69 15.25 -12.35
CA GLY A 34 5.02 16.11 -11.21
C GLY A 34 4.69 15.46 -9.87
N ILE A 35 5.43 15.84 -8.82
CA ILE A 35 5.25 15.28 -7.46
C ILE A 35 3.83 15.51 -6.97
N GLU A 36 3.22 16.64 -7.30
CA GLU A 36 1.83 16.97 -6.95
C GLU A 36 0.79 16.07 -7.63
N THR A 37 1.14 15.41 -8.74
CA THR A 37 0.29 14.41 -9.39
C THR A 37 0.46 13.05 -8.71
N LEU A 38 1.70 12.66 -8.41
CA LEU A 38 2.01 11.39 -7.73
C LEU A 38 1.55 11.39 -6.26
N ASN A 39 1.64 12.54 -5.59
CA ASN A 39 1.27 12.78 -4.21
C ASN A 39 0.45 14.08 -4.07
N PRO A 40 -0.87 14.02 -4.36
CA PRO A 40 -1.73 15.20 -4.34
C PRO A 40 -1.96 15.79 -2.94
N ILE A 41 -1.82 14.98 -1.88
CA ILE A 41 -1.95 15.41 -0.48
C ILE A 41 -0.64 15.13 0.25
N ASN A 42 0.13 16.19 0.49
CA ASN A 42 1.40 16.14 1.21
C ASN A 42 1.29 16.90 2.53
N LEU A 43 1.53 16.21 3.65
CA LEU A 43 1.44 16.76 5.00
C LEU A 43 2.82 16.68 5.66
N LYS A 44 3.19 17.71 6.42
CA LYS A 44 4.53 17.83 7.01
C LYS A 44 4.72 16.96 8.24
N ASN A 45 3.66 16.71 9.01
CA ASN A 45 3.77 15.99 10.27
C ASN A 45 3.67 14.48 10.07
N PRO A 46 4.58 13.66 10.64
CA PRO A 46 4.55 12.20 10.54
C PRO A 46 3.49 11.58 11.48
N LEU A 47 2.23 11.91 11.24
CA LEU A 47 1.06 11.47 12.01
C LEU A 47 0.05 10.82 11.05
N SER A 48 -0.98 10.15 11.58
CA SER A 48 -2.07 9.69 10.72
C SER A 48 -2.66 10.88 9.93
N PRO A 49 -3.08 10.69 8.67
CA PRO A 49 -3.51 11.79 7.80
C PRO A 49 -4.50 12.76 8.44
N ASN A 50 -5.53 12.22 9.10
CA ASN A 50 -6.54 13.04 9.79
C ASN A 50 -5.97 13.91 10.92
N ILE A 51 -4.92 13.44 11.62
CA ILE A 51 -4.28 14.18 12.71
C ILE A 51 -3.29 15.18 12.13
N ALA A 52 -2.47 14.79 11.15
CA ALA A 52 -1.54 15.68 10.48
C ALA A 52 -2.28 16.88 9.86
N ALA A 53 -3.36 16.62 9.12
CA ALA A 53 -4.21 17.64 8.52
C ALA A 53 -4.80 18.59 9.57
N LYS A 54 -5.28 18.06 10.71
CA LYS A 54 -5.79 18.87 11.81
C LYS A 54 -4.72 19.76 12.46
N VAL A 55 -3.50 19.24 12.64
CA VAL A 55 -2.38 20.01 13.22
C VAL A 55 -1.93 21.12 12.27
N GLU A 56 -2.02 20.89 10.96
CA GLU A 56 -1.61 21.82 9.92
C GLU A 56 -2.72 22.80 9.50
N ASP A 57 -3.90 22.72 10.11
CA ASP A 57 -5.11 23.46 9.70
C ASP A 57 -5.40 23.28 8.20
N PHE A 58 -5.24 22.05 7.72
CA PHE A 58 -5.38 21.65 6.33
C PHE A 58 -6.62 20.77 6.14
N GLU A 59 -7.38 21.03 5.08
CA GLU A 59 -8.52 20.20 4.69
C GLU A 59 -8.12 19.25 3.55
N ILE A 60 -8.21 17.94 3.80
CA ILE A 60 -7.91 16.93 2.79
C ILE A 60 -9.07 16.85 1.78
N ASP A 61 -8.78 17.20 0.53
CA ASP A 61 -9.70 17.07 -0.60
C ASP A 61 -9.55 15.68 -1.27
N ILE A 62 -10.57 14.85 -1.11
CA ILE A 62 -10.64 13.50 -1.71
C ILE A 62 -10.82 13.56 -3.23
N GLU A 63 -11.47 14.59 -3.77
CA GLU A 63 -11.66 14.70 -5.22
C GLU A 63 -10.34 15.02 -5.92
N LYS A 64 -9.48 15.84 -5.31
CA LYS A 64 -8.10 16.06 -5.79
C LYS A 64 -7.32 14.74 -5.92
N ILE A 65 -7.50 13.82 -4.97
CA ILE A 65 -6.90 12.47 -5.06
C ILE A 65 -7.45 11.74 -6.29
N LYS A 66 -8.77 11.69 -6.46
CA LYS A 66 -9.41 10.99 -7.59
C LYS A 66 -8.99 11.57 -8.93
N GLU A 67 -8.87 12.89 -9.06
CA GLU A 67 -8.38 13.55 -10.27
C GLU A 67 -6.95 13.13 -10.63
N SER A 68 -6.03 13.14 -9.66
CA SER A 68 -4.67 12.65 -9.88
C SER A 68 -4.65 11.17 -10.26
N PHE A 69 -5.46 10.34 -9.60
CA PHE A 69 -5.60 8.93 -9.95
C PHE A 69 -6.07 8.72 -11.39
N GLN A 70 -7.09 9.46 -11.87
CA GLN A 70 -7.55 9.33 -13.25
C GLN A 70 -6.47 9.74 -14.25
N LYS A 71 -5.77 10.86 -14.01
CA LYS A 71 -4.66 11.30 -14.86
C LYS A 71 -3.57 10.24 -14.98
N LEU A 72 -3.18 9.62 -13.86
CA LEU A 72 -2.17 8.56 -13.87
C LEU A 72 -2.67 7.31 -14.57
N LYS A 73 -3.92 6.91 -14.29
CA LYS A 73 -4.54 5.73 -14.90
C LYS A 73 -4.64 5.83 -16.44
N GLU A 74 -4.85 7.02 -16.99
CA GLU A 74 -4.89 7.23 -18.44
C GLU A 74 -3.52 7.10 -19.13
N ASN A 75 -2.42 7.29 -18.38
CA ASN A 75 -1.07 7.35 -18.92
C ASN A 75 -0.23 6.08 -18.66
N HIS A 76 -0.75 5.12 -17.89
CA HIS A 76 -0.03 3.90 -17.53
C HIS A 76 -0.88 2.64 -17.73
N ASP A 77 -0.23 1.55 -18.18
CA ASP A 77 -0.88 0.24 -18.34
C ASP A 77 -1.18 -0.41 -16.98
N TYR A 78 -0.37 -0.08 -15.97
CA TYR A 78 -0.50 -0.57 -14.61
C TYR A 78 -0.14 0.52 -13.61
N LEU A 79 -0.99 0.76 -12.61
CA LEU A 79 -0.76 1.79 -11.59
C LEU A 79 -0.64 1.16 -10.21
N ILE A 80 0.49 1.39 -9.54
CA ILE A 80 0.69 1.04 -8.13
C ILE A 80 0.20 2.21 -7.29
N VAL A 81 -0.76 1.98 -6.39
CA VAL A 81 -1.25 2.98 -5.44
C VAL A 81 -0.86 2.58 -4.03
N GLU A 82 0.03 3.36 -3.41
CA GLU A 82 0.50 3.15 -2.05
C GLU A 82 -0.37 3.94 -1.06
N GLY A 83 -1.00 3.25 -0.11
CA GLY A 83 -1.77 3.91 0.95
C GLY A 83 -0.90 4.60 2.01
N ALA A 84 -1.53 5.34 2.91
CA ALA A 84 -0.89 5.97 4.06
C ALA A 84 -1.20 5.19 5.35
N GLY A 85 -0.33 4.25 5.70
CA GLY A 85 -0.51 3.37 6.86
C GLY A 85 -1.47 2.19 6.61
N GLY A 86 -2.20 1.76 7.64
CA GLY A 86 -3.10 0.61 7.59
C GLY A 86 -4.49 0.90 6.99
N VAL A 87 -5.23 -0.16 6.66
CA VAL A 87 -6.55 -0.09 5.99
C VAL A 87 -7.64 0.63 6.81
N CYS A 88 -7.49 0.67 8.13
CA CYS A 88 -8.37 1.38 9.05
C CYS A 88 -7.85 2.78 9.45
N VAL A 89 -6.78 3.27 8.82
CA VAL A 89 -6.28 4.61 9.10
C VAL A 89 -7.30 5.65 8.61
N PRO A 90 -7.73 6.61 9.46
CA PRO A 90 -8.63 7.67 9.04
C PRO A 90 -7.92 8.70 8.16
N ILE A 91 -8.60 9.08 7.07
CA ILE A 91 -8.17 10.17 6.20
C ILE A 91 -8.88 11.45 6.63
N VAL A 92 -10.22 11.42 6.61
CA VAL A 92 -11.09 12.49 7.13
C VAL A 92 -12.18 11.87 8.03
N THR A 93 -13.05 12.70 8.60
CA THR A 93 -14.16 12.23 9.44
C THR A 93 -15.02 11.21 8.70
N ASN A 94 -15.23 10.05 9.32
CA ASN A 94 -16.01 8.92 8.78
C ASN A 94 -15.50 8.35 7.44
N TYR A 95 -14.22 8.57 7.10
CA TYR A 95 -13.62 8.05 5.87
C TYR A 95 -12.23 7.48 6.13
N LEU A 96 -12.07 6.19 5.83
CA LEU A 96 -10.86 5.43 6.10
C LEU A 96 -10.09 5.12 4.80
N MET A 97 -8.85 4.68 4.93
CA MET A 97 -8.05 4.22 3.80
C MET A 97 -8.77 3.15 2.96
N ALA A 98 -9.46 2.20 3.60
CA ALA A 98 -10.28 1.21 2.89
C ALA A 98 -11.43 1.84 2.07
N ASP A 99 -12.00 2.97 2.51
CA ASP A 99 -13.04 3.65 1.74
C ASP A 99 -12.43 4.29 0.48
N LEU A 100 -11.20 4.83 0.56
CA LEU A 100 -10.46 5.30 -0.62
C LEU A 100 -10.18 4.17 -1.61
N ILE A 101 -9.67 3.02 -1.14
CA ILE A 101 -9.42 1.85 -1.99
C ILE A 101 -10.70 1.43 -2.73
N LYS A 102 -11.83 1.43 -2.02
CA LYS A 102 -13.14 1.10 -2.58
C LYS A 102 -13.61 2.13 -3.62
N ASP A 103 -13.49 3.42 -3.32
CA ASP A 103 -13.91 4.50 -4.22
C ASP A 103 -13.08 4.52 -5.52
N LEU A 104 -11.80 4.17 -5.45
CA LEU A 104 -10.93 4.00 -6.62
C LEU A 104 -11.17 2.67 -7.37
N ASN A 105 -12.03 1.80 -6.83
CA ASN A 105 -12.34 0.46 -7.33
C ASN A 105 -11.08 -0.40 -7.55
N LEU A 106 -10.17 -0.36 -6.58
CA LEU A 106 -8.89 -1.05 -6.63
C LEU A 106 -8.92 -2.37 -5.84
N PRO A 107 -8.28 -3.44 -6.35
CA PRO A 107 -7.88 -4.55 -5.49
C PRO A 107 -6.73 -4.12 -4.57
N CYS A 108 -6.47 -4.91 -3.53
CA CYS A 108 -5.39 -4.65 -2.58
C CYS A 108 -4.37 -5.80 -2.57
N VAL A 109 -3.09 -5.45 -2.44
CA VAL A 109 -2.04 -6.37 -1.98
C VAL A 109 -1.68 -5.93 -0.58
N LEU A 110 -1.79 -6.83 0.40
CA LEU A 110 -1.50 -6.51 1.79
C LEU A 110 -0.02 -6.78 2.09
N VAL A 111 0.69 -5.80 2.65
CA VAL A 111 2.07 -5.98 3.11
C VAL A 111 2.06 -6.25 4.61
N ALA A 112 2.57 -7.40 5.03
CA ALA A 112 2.70 -7.80 6.42
C ALA A 112 4.18 -7.93 6.82
N ARG A 113 4.46 -7.84 8.11
CA ARG A 113 5.79 -8.05 8.70
C ARG A 113 5.84 -9.44 9.36
N PRO A 114 7.01 -10.07 9.54
CA PRO A 114 7.08 -11.44 10.04
C PRO A 114 7.14 -11.56 11.58
N ASP A 115 6.84 -10.51 12.34
CA ASP A 115 7.01 -10.49 13.81
C ASP A 115 5.78 -11.03 14.57
N LEU A 116 5.95 -11.22 15.89
CA LEU A 116 4.88 -11.67 16.77
C LEU A 116 3.65 -10.74 16.66
N GLY A 117 2.49 -11.35 16.48
CA GLY A 117 1.22 -10.63 16.26
C GLY A 117 0.83 -10.47 14.79
N THR A 118 1.72 -10.81 13.84
CA THR A 118 1.45 -10.71 12.41
C THR A 118 0.24 -11.55 11.95
N ILE A 119 0.03 -12.73 12.53
CA ILE A 119 -1.15 -13.57 12.24
C ILE A 119 -2.43 -12.78 12.46
N ASN A 120 -2.57 -12.17 13.64
CA ASN A 120 -3.74 -11.38 14.01
C ASN A 120 -3.89 -10.15 13.10
N HIS A 121 -2.84 -9.35 12.93
CA HIS A 121 -2.93 -8.13 12.13
C HIS A 121 -3.27 -8.40 10.67
N THR A 122 -2.67 -9.45 10.09
CA THR A 122 -2.87 -9.82 8.69
C THR A 122 -4.30 -10.32 8.48
N ILE A 123 -4.76 -11.29 9.28
CA ILE A 123 -6.11 -11.85 9.14
C ILE A 123 -7.17 -10.77 9.38
N LEU A 124 -7.05 -9.95 10.44
CA LEU A 124 -8.01 -8.86 10.70
C LEU A 124 -8.06 -7.85 9.54
N SER A 125 -6.92 -7.53 8.94
CA SER A 125 -6.86 -6.61 7.80
C SER A 125 -7.52 -7.21 6.56
N VAL A 126 -7.28 -8.50 6.28
CA VAL A 126 -7.91 -9.23 5.17
C VAL A 126 -9.43 -9.29 5.36
N GLU A 127 -9.91 -9.70 6.54
CA GLU A 127 -11.35 -9.76 6.83
C GLU A 127 -12.02 -8.39 6.72
N TYR A 128 -11.34 -7.33 7.17
CA TYR A 128 -11.86 -5.97 7.07
C TYR A 128 -12.00 -5.51 5.62
N LEU A 129 -10.97 -5.73 4.79
CA LEU A 129 -11.01 -5.45 3.35
C LEU A 129 -12.12 -6.25 2.65
N ARG A 130 -12.22 -7.55 2.95
CA ARG A 130 -13.26 -8.42 2.41
C ARG A 130 -14.66 -7.93 2.77
N LYS A 131 -14.88 -7.54 4.04
CA LYS A 131 -16.16 -6.96 4.50
C LYS A 131 -16.52 -5.66 3.78
N LYS A 132 -15.52 -4.89 3.33
CA LYS A 132 -15.74 -3.68 2.52
C LYS A 132 -16.00 -3.98 1.04
N GLY A 133 -15.86 -5.23 0.62
CA GLY A 133 -16.01 -5.69 -0.77
C GLY A 133 -14.74 -5.52 -1.60
N ILE A 134 -13.58 -5.38 -0.96
CA ILE A 134 -12.29 -5.19 -1.62
C ILE A 134 -11.61 -6.55 -1.78
N LEU A 135 -11.22 -6.87 -3.02
CA LEU A 135 -10.45 -8.07 -3.32
C LEU A 135 -9.02 -7.93 -2.80
N VAL A 136 -8.56 -8.89 -2.00
CA VAL A 136 -7.14 -9.03 -1.63
C VAL A 136 -6.48 -9.99 -2.63
N LYS A 137 -5.62 -9.48 -3.51
CA LYS A 137 -4.93 -10.27 -4.55
C LYS A 137 -3.82 -11.17 -3.98
N GLY A 138 -3.31 -10.84 -2.80
CA GLY A 138 -2.28 -11.60 -2.12
C GLY A 138 -1.66 -10.83 -0.96
N ILE A 139 -0.79 -11.53 -0.22
CA ILE A 139 -0.01 -10.98 0.88
C ILE A 139 1.47 -10.99 0.49
N ILE A 140 2.18 -9.90 0.79
CA ILE A 140 3.63 -9.82 0.71
C ILE A 140 4.18 -9.74 2.13
N ILE A 141 5.13 -10.61 2.47
CA ILE A 141 5.87 -10.50 3.73
C ILE A 141 7.11 -9.63 3.50
N ASN A 142 7.16 -8.48 4.16
CA ASN A 142 8.33 -7.60 4.18
C ASN A 142 9.15 -7.86 5.45
N CYS A 143 10.34 -8.43 5.28
CA CYS A 143 11.19 -8.89 6.38
C CYS A 143 12.05 -7.74 6.90
N ILE A 144 11.46 -6.96 7.81
CA ILE A 144 12.18 -5.91 8.55
C ILE A 144 13.26 -6.49 9.49
N ASN A 145 13.14 -7.77 9.84
CA ASN A 145 14.13 -8.56 10.57
C ASN A 145 14.56 -9.73 9.70
N LYS A 146 15.73 -10.30 9.98
CA LYS A 146 16.16 -11.57 9.38
C LYS A 146 15.16 -12.66 9.74
N LEU A 147 14.66 -13.38 8.73
CA LEU A 147 13.68 -14.45 8.95
C LEU A 147 14.24 -15.57 9.82
N GLU A 148 15.56 -15.78 9.78
CA GLU A 148 16.25 -16.76 10.60
C GLU A 148 16.11 -16.45 12.11
N ASP A 149 15.86 -15.18 12.47
CA ASP A 149 15.64 -14.74 13.84
C ASP A 149 14.15 -14.80 14.26
N VAL A 150 13.25 -15.20 13.36
CA VAL A 150 11.82 -15.36 13.61
C VAL A 150 11.50 -16.85 13.78
N PRO A 151 11.27 -17.33 15.02
CA PRO A 151 10.99 -18.74 15.26
C PRO A 151 9.73 -19.20 14.53
N TYR A 152 9.80 -20.33 13.82
CA TYR A 152 8.65 -20.96 13.16
C TYR A 152 7.89 -20.02 12.20
N TYR A 153 8.63 -19.18 11.46
CA TYR A 153 8.02 -18.25 10.51
C TYR A 153 7.29 -18.99 9.37
N GLU A 154 7.76 -20.17 8.97
CA GLU A 154 7.11 -20.99 7.92
C GLU A 154 5.72 -21.44 8.36
N GLU A 155 5.57 -21.95 9.59
CA GLU A 155 4.28 -22.30 10.18
C GLU A 155 3.40 -21.07 10.39
N THR A 156 3.99 -19.93 10.74
CA THR A 156 3.28 -18.65 10.86
C THR A 156 2.67 -18.24 9.53
N PHE A 157 3.43 -18.33 8.44
CA PHE A 157 2.98 -17.98 7.09
C PHE A 157 1.89 -18.93 6.60
N LYS A 158 2.09 -20.24 6.81
CA LYS A 158 1.06 -21.24 6.51
C LYS A 158 -0.24 -20.97 7.28
N THR A 159 -0.15 -20.63 8.56
CA THR A 159 -1.33 -20.28 9.38
C THR A 159 -2.05 -19.05 8.82
N ILE A 160 -1.31 -18.04 8.36
CA ILE A 160 -1.91 -16.87 7.71
C ILE A 160 -2.65 -17.27 6.45
N GLU A 161 -2.04 -18.05 5.56
CA GLU A 161 -2.69 -18.44 4.30
C GLU A 161 -3.96 -19.27 4.55
N GLU A 162 -3.91 -20.23 5.48
CA GLU A 162 -5.04 -21.09 5.83
C GLU A 162 -6.22 -20.32 6.43
N PHE A 163 -5.96 -19.38 7.35
CA PHE A 163 -7.02 -18.65 8.04
C PHE A 163 -7.49 -17.41 7.30
N ALA A 164 -6.61 -16.73 6.56
CA ALA A 164 -6.98 -15.57 5.76
C ALA A 164 -7.63 -15.99 4.43
N ASP A 165 -7.42 -17.23 3.98
CA ASP A 165 -7.80 -17.70 2.64
C ASP A 165 -7.25 -16.77 1.53
N VAL A 166 -5.98 -16.41 1.68
CA VAL A 166 -5.23 -15.52 0.77
C VAL A 166 -3.79 -16.01 0.69
N GLU A 167 -3.29 -16.19 -0.53
CA GLU A 167 -1.93 -16.64 -0.80
C GLU A 167 -0.88 -15.58 -0.41
N ILE A 168 0.22 -16.02 0.19
CA ILE A 168 1.45 -15.23 0.30
C ILE A 168 2.14 -15.29 -1.06
N ILE A 169 2.04 -14.18 -1.78
CA ILE A 169 2.54 -14.05 -3.15
C ILE A 169 3.98 -13.54 -3.20
N GLY A 170 4.56 -13.13 -2.07
CA GLY A 170 5.96 -12.77 -2.05
C GLY A 170 6.57 -12.61 -0.66
N ILE A 171 7.89 -12.74 -0.63
CA ILE A 171 8.74 -12.52 0.55
C ILE A 171 9.86 -11.59 0.11
N VAL A 172 9.98 -10.45 0.79
CA VAL A 172 11.01 -9.44 0.56
C VAL A 172 11.95 -9.48 1.76
N LYS A 173 13.16 -10.03 1.59
CA LYS A 173 14.17 -10.06 2.66
C LYS A 173 14.98 -8.77 2.70
N ASN A 174 15.27 -8.23 1.52
CA ASN A 174 15.83 -6.90 1.30
C ASN A 174 15.66 -6.53 -0.18
N LYS A 175 16.20 -5.37 -0.59
CA LYS A 175 16.09 -4.88 -1.98
C LYS A 175 16.74 -5.80 -3.04
N ASP A 176 17.72 -6.61 -2.64
CA ASP A 176 18.49 -7.47 -3.54
C ASP A 176 18.09 -8.96 -3.41
N ASP A 177 17.34 -9.31 -2.37
CA ASP A 177 16.85 -10.66 -2.09
C ASP A 177 15.34 -10.62 -1.81
N TYR A 178 14.56 -10.80 -2.87
CA TYR A 178 13.11 -10.89 -2.80
C TYR A 178 12.57 -11.86 -3.86
N SER A 179 11.39 -12.42 -3.57
CA SER A 179 10.62 -13.23 -4.51
C SER A 179 9.18 -12.76 -4.48
N ILE A 180 8.63 -12.35 -5.62
CA ILE A 180 7.24 -11.92 -5.76
C ILE A 180 6.65 -12.55 -7.03
N LYS A 181 5.51 -13.23 -6.88
CA LYS A 181 4.68 -13.80 -7.95
C LYS A 181 3.93 -12.68 -8.68
N ILE A 182 4.64 -11.91 -9.52
CA ILE A 182 4.11 -10.74 -10.23
C ILE A 182 2.81 -11.05 -11.01
N GLU A 183 2.67 -12.26 -11.54
CA GLU A 183 1.47 -12.73 -12.25
C GLU A 183 0.19 -12.74 -11.39
N LYS A 184 0.31 -12.76 -10.06
CA LYS A 184 -0.83 -12.62 -9.14
C LYS A 184 -1.24 -11.17 -8.94
N MET A 185 -0.37 -10.22 -9.28
CA MET A 185 -0.63 -8.79 -9.18
C MET A 185 -1.24 -8.22 -10.46
N LEU A 186 -0.88 -8.77 -11.63
CA LEU A 186 -1.52 -8.45 -12.91
C LEU A 186 -3.02 -8.81 -12.89
#